data_AF-A0A9E3DKT0-F1
#
_entry.id   AF-A0A9E3DKT0-F1
#
_cell.length_a   1.000
_cell.length_b   1.000
_cell.length_c   1.000
_cell.angle_alpha   90.00
_cell.angle_beta   90.00
_cell.angle_gamma   90.00
#
_symmetry.space_group_name_H-M   'P 1'
#
loop_
_entity.id
_entity.type
_entity.pdbx_description
1 polymer ?
#
loop_
_entity_poly.entity_id
_entity_poly.type
_entity_poly.pdbx_seq_one_letter_code
_entity_poly.pdbx_strand_id
1 'polypeptide(L)'
;MQALPVGASSRASSIDFNTRVINGRPDFEFAAALQKVAPQVQARAKSTATDFEAMFLNSMFSEMTAGLQGEGPFGNTPGTGVWRSMLTEQYSKSFAQAGGVGIASEVYRSIIMKQAKTQAIATS
;
A
#
# COMPACT_ATOMS: atom_id res chain seq x y z
N MET A 1 19.96 40.38 9.25
CA MET A 1 19.05 39.68 8.32
C MET A 1 19.47 38.23 8.28
N GLN A 2 18.69 37.35 8.91
CA GLN A 2 19.02 35.93 9.06
C GLN A 2 18.11 35.15 8.10
N ALA A 3 18.70 34.50 7.09
CA ALA A 3 17.97 33.72 6.09
C ALA A 3 17.70 32.31 6.64
N LEU A 4 16.44 31.88 6.58
CA LEU A 4 16.01 30.51 6.88
C LEU A 4 16.41 29.57 5.74
N PRO A 5 16.90 28.34 5.99
CA PRO A 5 17.06 27.35 4.94
C PRO A 5 15.69 26.79 4.53
N VAL A 6 15.30 27.06 3.28
CA VAL A 6 14.16 26.43 2.60
C VAL A 6 14.65 25.16 1.93
N GLY A 7 14.02 24.02 2.22
CA GLY A 7 14.26 22.79 1.47
C GLY A 7 13.94 21.51 2.23
N ALA A 8 12.71 21.38 2.71
CA ALA A 8 12.22 20.11 3.26
C ALA A 8 11.97 19.09 2.12
N SER A 9 12.55 17.90 2.32
CA SER A 9 12.05 16.58 1.94
C SER A 9 11.56 16.33 0.51
N SER A 10 12.44 15.76 -0.31
CA SER A 10 12.03 14.78 -1.33
C SER A 10 12.42 13.37 -0.86
N ARG A 11 11.59 12.75 0.01
CA ARG A 11 11.69 11.31 0.26
C ARG A 11 10.86 10.61 -0.81
N ALA A 12 11.51 9.87 -1.70
CA ALA A 12 10.83 8.87 -2.52
C ALA A 12 10.04 7.93 -1.58
N SER A 13 8.74 7.83 -1.81
CA SER A 13 7.76 7.16 -0.95
C SER A 13 7.86 5.64 -1.07
N SER A 14 8.72 5.04 -0.26
CA SER A 14 8.70 3.61 0.08
C SER A 14 7.47 3.31 0.96
N ILE A 15 6.77 2.20 0.72
CA ILE A 15 5.69 1.72 1.61
C ILE A 15 6.16 1.79 3.06
N ASP A 16 5.47 2.59 3.87
CA ASP A 16 5.81 2.76 5.27
C ASP A 16 5.20 1.64 6.11
N PHE A 17 6.05 0.68 6.49
CA PHE A 17 5.68 -0.42 7.37
C PHE A 17 5.90 -0.11 8.86
N ASN A 18 6.40 1.08 9.22
CA ASN A 18 6.68 1.43 10.60
C ASN A 18 5.43 1.93 11.36
N THR A 19 5.60 1.97 12.68
CA THR A 19 4.61 2.32 13.72
C THR A 19 3.46 3.18 13.22
N ARG A 20 2.30 2.54 13.06
CA ARG A 20 1.08 3.22 12.66
C ARG A 20 0.59 4.14 13.77
N VAL A 21 0.07 5.28 13.35
CA VAL A 21 -0.61 6.24 14.23
C VAL A 21 -2.10 6.16 13.91
N ILE A 22 -2.87 5.46 14.76
CA ILE A 22 -4.32 5.37 14.63
C ILE A 22 -4.93 6.51 15.46
N ASN A 23 -5.66 7.42 14.82
CA ASN A 23 -6.28 8.58 15.50
C ASN A 23 -5.28 9.40 16.34
N GLY A 24 -4.05 9.59 15.85
CA GLY A 24 -2.99 10.30 16.59
C GLY A 24 -2.29 9.47 17.67
N ARG A 25 -2.70 8.20 17.90
CA ARG A 25 -2.10 7.31 18.89
C ARG A 25 -1.18 6.28 18.24
N PRO A 26 0.07 6.13 18.73
CA PRO A 26 0.96 5.06 18.27
C PRO A 26 0.36 3.67 18.54
N ASP A 27 0.54 2.76 17.59
CA ASP A 27 0.09 1.37 17.72
C ASP A 27 1.07 0.53 18.55
N PHE A 28 0.94 0.63 19.88
CA PHE A 28 1.81 -0.07 20.84
C PHE A 28 1.69 -1.60 20.78
N GLU A 29 0.51 -2.11 20.46
CA GLU A 29 0.31 -3.56 20.32
C GLU A 29 1.10 -4.12 19.15
N PHE A 30 1.10 -3.39 18.03
CA PHE A 30 1.91 -3.76 16.87
C PHE A 30 3.41 -3.70 17.20
N ALA A 31 3.86 -2.65 17.89
CA ALA A 31 5.25 -2.53 18.31
C ALA A 31 5.69 -3.70 19.21
N ALA A 32 4.84 -4.11 20.16
CA ALA A 32 5.10 -5.27 21.01
C ALA A 32 5.10 -6.59 20.21
N ALA A 33 4.23 -6.73 19.21
CA ALA A 33 4.20 -7.91 18.36
C ALA A 33 5.45 -8.02 17.49
N LEU A 34 5.98 -6.92 16.96
CA LEU A 34 7.23 -6.91 16.19
C LEU A 34 8.43 -7.42 17.01
N GLN A 35 8.49 -7.11 18.30
CA GLN A 35 9.54 -7.63 19.18
C GLN A 35 9.48 -9.16 19.33
N LYS A 36 8.30 -9.76 19.20
CA LYS A 36 8.09 -11.21 19.30
C LYS A 36 8.29 -11.94 17.98
N VAL A 37 8.44 -11.24 16.85
CA VAL A 37 8.58 -11.86 15.53
C VAL A 37 10.01 -11.71 15.03
N ALA A 38 10.65 -12.81 14.65
CA ALA A 38 12.03 -12.77 14.17
C ALA A 38 12.18 -11.89 12.90
N PRO A 39 13.29 -11.13 12.75
CA PRO A 39 13.47 -10.18 11.65
C PRO A 39 13.31 -10.79 10.25
N GLN A 40 13.76 -12.03 10.06
CA GLN A 40 13.60 -12.78 8.81
C GLN A 40 12.13 -13.00 8.43
N VAL A 41 11.27 -13.24 9.42
CA VAL A 41 9.84 -13.46 9.21
C VAL A 41 9.14 -12.12 8.97
N GLN A 42 9.58 -11.06 9.64
CA GLN A 42 9.12 -9.70 9.33
C GLN A 42 9.45 -9.31 7.88
N ALA A 43 10.65 -9.59 7.39
CA ALA A 43 11.04 -9.29 6.01
C ALA A 43 10.18 -10.06 4.99
N ARG A 44 9.93 -11.35 5.24
CA ARG A 44 9.01 -12.15 4.41
C ARG A 44 7.59 -11.59 4.43
N ALA A 45 7.08 -11.23 5.61
CA ALA A 45 5.75 -10.64 5.75
C ALA A 45 5.61 -9.31 5.01
N LYS A 46 6.67 -8.47 4.96
CA LYS A 46 6.68 -7.25 4.14
C LYS A 46 6.54 -7.59 2.66
N SER A 47 7.35 -8.53 2.15
CA SER A 47 7.26 -8.99 0.75
C SER A 47 5.86 -9.49 0.42
N THR A 48 5.33 -10.42 1.22
CA THR A 48 3.99 -11.00 1.01
C THR A 48 2.89 -9.93 0.99
N ALA A 49 2.99 -8.93 1.86
CA ALA A 49 2.02 -7.85 1.91
C ALA A 49 2.11 -6.91 0.68
N THR A 50 3.32 -6.61 0.22
CA THR A 50 3.54 -5.88 -1.04
C THR A 50 2.99 -6.65 -2.24
N ASP A 51 3.29 -7.96 -2.32
CA ASP A 51 2.82 -8.83 -3.41
C ASP A 51 1.28 -8.91 -3.44
N PHE A 52 0.65 -8.97 -2.26
CA PHE A 52 -0.80 -8.92 -2.14
C PHE A 52 -1.37 -7.61 -2.69
N GLU A 53 -0.79 -6.46 -2.34
CA GLU A 53 -1.25 -5.17 -2.86
C GLU A 53 -1.05 -5.07 -4.38
N ALA A 54 0.03 -5.62 -4.92
CA ALA A 54 0.26 -5.68 -6.36
C ALA A 54 -0.81 -6.52 -7.08
N MET A 55 -1.15 -7.70 -6.55
CA MET A 55 -2.24 -8.53 -7.09
C MET A 55 -3.59 -7.82 -7.00
N PHE A 56 -3.89 -7.19 -5.86
CA PHE A 56 -5.11 -6.41 -5.69
C PHE A 56 -5.21 -5.29 -6.72
N LEU A 57 -4.15 -4.50 -6.90
CA LEU A 57 -4.11 -3.43 -7.90
C LEU A 57 -4.31 -3.98 -9.30
N ASN A 58 -3.67 -5.10 -9.64
CA ASN A 58 -3.87 -5.75 -10.94
C ASN A 58 -5.35 -6.12 -11.17
N SER A 59 -6.00 -6.74 -10.18
CA SER A 59 -7.43 -7.04 -10.25
C SER A 59 -8.29 -5.79 -10.37
N MET A 60 -7.99 -4.74 -9.60
CA MET A 60 -8.70 -3.46 -9.65
C MET A 60 -8.60 -2.82 -11.05
N PHE A 61 -7.40 -2.77 -11.63
CA PHE A 61 -7.21 -2.27 -12.98
C PHE A 61 -7.88 -3.15 -14.03
N SER A 62 -7.86 -4.47 -13.85
CA SER A 62 -8.58 -5.40 -14.72
C SER A 62 -10.08 -5.12 -14.70
N GLU A 63 -10.71 -4.97 -13.54
CA GLU A 63 -12.14 -4.64 -13.42
C GLU A 63 -12.47 -3.26 -14.01
N MET A 64 -11.62 -2.26 -13.73
CA MET A 64 -11.78 -0.91 -14.28
C MET A 64 -11.67 -0.91 -15.81
N THR A 65 -10.79 -1.72 -16.39
CA THR A 65 -10.61 -1.85 -17.85
C THR A 65 -11.61 -2.82 -18.50
N ALA A 66 -12.18 -3.76 -17.75
CA ALA A 66 -13.25 -4.65 -18.19
C ALA A 66 -14.56 -3.89 -18.38
N GLY A 67 -14.96 -3.02 -17.44
CA GLY A 67 -16.13 -2.13 -17.60
C GLY A 67 -15.98 -1.10 -18.73
N LEU A 68 -14.76 -0.96 -19.23
CA LEU A 68 -14.40 -0.12 -20.36
C LEU A 68 -14.52 -0.90 -21.69
N GLN A 69 -14.52 -2.23 -21.72
CA GLN A 69 -14.72 -3.00 -22.95
C GLN A 69 -16.21 -3.04 -23.34
N GLY A 70 -16.57 -2.35 -24.43
CA GLY A 70 -17.85 -2.52 -25.10
C GLY A 70 -18.98 -1.55 -24.71
N GLU A 71 -19.18 -1.21 -23.43
CA GLU A 71 -20.42 -0.52 -22.98
C GLU A 71 -20.19 0.64 -22.00
N GLY A 72 -19.37 1.62 -22.37
CA GLY A 72 -19.41 2.96 -21.75
C GLY A 72 -20.35 3.89 -22.53
N PRO A 73 -20.85 5.00 -21.95
CA PRO A 73 -21.76 5.95 -22.64
C PRO A 73 -21.19 6.59 -23.93
N PHE A 74 -19.92 6.34 -24.24
CA PHE A 74 -19.20 6.82 -25.43
C PHE A 74 -18.85 5.70 -26.44
N GLY A 75 -19.24 4.45 -26.18
CA GLY A 75 -19.04 3.30 -27.06
C GLY A 75 -17.57 2.99 -27.38
N ASN A 76 -17.33 2.29 -28.49
CA ASN A 76 -16.00 1.92 -29.00
C ASN A 76 -15.53 2.89 -30.11
N THR A 77 -15.75 4.20 -29.93
CA THR A 77 -15.40 5.20 -30.94
C THR A 77 -13.91 5.59 -30.89
N PRO A 78 -13.27 5.96 -32.03
CA PRO A 78 -11.81 6.21 -32.11
C PRO A 78 -11.25 7.29 -31.18
N GLY A 79 -12.10 8.14 -30.59
CA GLY A 79 -11.71 9.16 -29.60
C GLY A 79 -11.64 8.63 -28.15
N THR A 80 -12.08 7.39 -27.90
CA THR A 80 -12.23 6.89 -26.53
C THR A 80 -10.94 6.39 -25.88
N GLY A 81 -9.93 6.05 -26.66
CA GLY A 81 -8.63 5.60 -26.15
C GLY A 81 -7.89 6.68 -25.35
N VAL A 82 -7.94 7.94 -25.80
CA VAL A 82 -7.17 9.05 -25.20
C VAL A 82 -7.64 9.37 -23.78
N TRP A 83 -8.96 9.47 -23.55
CA TRP A 83 -9.47 9.74 -22.20
C TRP A 83 -9.21 8.58 -21.24
N ARG A 84 -9.22 7.34 -21.74
CA ARG A 84 -8.88 6.14 -20.95
C ARG A 84 -7.42 6.11 -20.54
N SER A 85 -6.51 6.46 -21.45
CA SER A 85 -5.09 6.62 -21.15
C SER A 85 -4.86 7.72 -20.12
N MET A 86 -5.52 8.88 -20.26
CA MET A 86 -5.38 9.98 -19.30
C MET A 86 -5.91 9.62 -17.90
N LEU A 87 -7.07 8.96 -17.79
CA LEU A 87 -7.58 8.46 -16.51
C LEU A 87 -6.64 7.43 -15.90
N THR A 88 -6.18 6.45 -16.69
CA THR A 88 -5.25 5.42 -16.23
C THR A 88 -3.95 6.05 -15.71
N GLU A 89 -3.43 7.08 -16.39
CA GLU A 89 -2.24 7.81 -15.97
C GLU A 89 -2.47 8.58 -14.66
N GLN A 90 -3.60 9.28 -14.52
CA GLN A 90 -3.95 9.99 -13.29
C GLN A 90 -4.14 9.04 -12.10
N TYR A 91 -4.83 7.91 -12.30
CA TYR A 91 -4.95 6.87 -11.28
C TYR A 91 -3.58 6.31 -10.91
N SER A 92 -2.75 5.95 -11.89
CA SER A 92 -1.40 5.43 -11.66
C SER A 92 -0.51 6.42 -10.89
N LYS A 93 -0.57 7.70 -11.23
CA LYS A 93 0.13 8.78 -10.49
C LYS A 93 -0.39 8.91 -9.07
N SER A 94 -1.70 8.89 -8.86
CA SER A 94 -2.30 8.96 -7.53
C SER A 94 -1.85 7.79 -6.65
N PHE A 95 -1.78 6.57 -7.20
CA PHE A 95 -1.30 5.39 -6.47
C PHE A 95 0.20 5.47 -6.16
N ALA A 96 1.03 5.88 -7.12
CA ALA A 96 2.46 6.03 -6.91
C ALA A 96 2.80 7.12 -5.88
N GLN A 97 2.11 8.27 -5.94
CA GLN A 97 2.29 9.37 -4.99
C GLN A 97 1.87 8.99 -3.57
N ALA A 98 0.80 8.18 -3.42
CA ALA A 98 0.38 7.64 -2.14
C ALA A 98 1.30 6.51 -1.60
N GLY A 99 2.26 6.04 -2.40
CA GLY A 99 3.13 4.92 -2.03
C GLY A 99 2.41 3.57 -2.06
N GLY A 100 1.37 3.44 -2.89
CA GLY A 100 0.41 2.33 -2.88
C GLY A 100 -0.98 2.79 -2.41
N VAL A 101 -1.86 1.83 -2.12
CA VAL A 101 -3.20 2.11 -1.55
C VAL A 101 -3.17 2.02 -0.02
N GLY A 102 -2.09 1.51 0.55
CA GLY A 102 -1.89 1.33 1.99
C GLY A 102 -2.35 -0.04 2.51
N ILE A 103 -2.86 -0.91 1.63
CA ILE A 103 -3.34 -2.25 1.97
C ILE A 103 -2.16 -3.13 2.40
N ALA A 104 -1.00 -2.98 1.77
CA ALA A 104 0.21 -3.69 2.17
C ALA A 104 0.53 -3.48 3.66
N SER A 105 0.35 -2.26 4.18
CA SER A 105 0.60 -1.99 5.61
C SER A 105 -0.38 -2.75 6.53
N GLU A 106 -1.65 -2.85 6.15
CA GLU A 106 -2.71 -3.57 6.90
C GLU A 106 -2.48 -5.08 6.90
N VAL A 107 -2.17 -5.63 5.73
CA VAL A 107 -1.87 -7.05 5.58
C VAL A 107 -0.62 -7.40 6.38
N TYR A 108 0.45 -6.60 6.28
CA TYR A 108 1.66 -6.77 7.06
C TYR A 108 1.37 -6.80 8.57
N ARG A 109 0.61 -5.82 9.07
CA ARG A 109 0.20 -5.78 10.48
C ARG A 109 -0.52 -7.07 10.89
N SER A 110 -1.48 -7.53 10.08
CA SER A 110 -2.26 -8.73 10.38
C SER A 110 -1.39 -10.00 10.45
N ILE A 111 -0.40 -10.12 9.54
CA ILE A 111 0.54 -11.25 9.50
C ILE A 111 1.39 -11.26 10.78
N ILE A 112 1.96 -10.11 11.14
CA ILE A 112 2.79 -9.97 12.35
C ILE A 112 1.98 -10.32 13.61
N MET A 113 0.74 -9.83 13.74
CA MET A 113 -0.10 -10.14 14.89
C MET A 113 -0.41 -11.63 15.00
N LYS A 114 -0.71 -12.29 13.87
CA LYS A 114 -0.94 -13.74 13.85
C LYS A 114 0.32 -14.50 14.27
N GLN A 115 1.48 -14.15 13.72
CA GLN A 115 2.73 -14.82 14.05
C GLN A 115 3.19 -14.59 15.49
N ALA A 116 2.99 -13.38 16.03
CA ALA A 116 3.28 -13.07 17.42
C ALA A 116 2.39 -13.88 18.37
N LYS A 117 1.11 -14.07 18.02
CA LYS A 117 0.18 -14.92 18.79
C LYS A 117 0.59 -16.40 18.74
N THR A 118 0.97 -16.92 17.58
CA THR A 118 1.42 -18.32 17.44
C THR A 118 2.70 -18.59 18.24
N GLN A 119 3.67 -17.67 18.23
CA GLN A 119 4.90 -17.84 19.02
C GLN A 119 4.67 -17.79 20.53
N ALA A 120 3.69 -17.00 20.99
CA ALA A 120 3.33 -16.97 22.40
C ALA A 120 2.78 -18.32 22.91
N ILE A 121 2.09 -19.08 22.06
CA ILE A 121 1.51 -20.40 22.40
C ILE A 121 2.59 -21.51 22.39
N ALA A 122 3.66 -21.34 21.60
CA ALA A 122 4.73 -22.34 21.50
C ALA A 122 5.76 -22.27 22.65
N THR A 123 5.71 -21.21 23.47
CA THR A 123 6.66 -20.97 24.58
C THR A 123 5.99 -21.16 25.96
N SER A 124 4.73 -21.62 25.98
CA SER A 124 3.94 -21.97 27.16
C SER A 124 3.72 -23.48 27.23
#